data_AF-A0A8H9GIM1-F1
#
_entry.id   AF-A0A8H9GIM1-F1
#
_cell.length_a   1.000
_cell.length_b   1.000
_cell.length_c   1.000
_cell.angle_alpha   90.00
_cell.angle_beta   90.00
_cell.angle_gamma   90.00
#
_symmetry.space_group_name_H-M   'P 1'
#
loop_
_entity.id
_entity.type
_entity.pdbx_description
1 polymer ?
#
loop_
_entity_poly.entity_id
_entity_poly.type
_entity_poly.pdbx_seq_one_letter_code
_entity_poly.pdbx_strand_id
1 'polypeptide(L)' 'MTLSDQYQNMPKLLKVSEVADFTGTHERTVRRWIRDGRLGAVEHPSGLRVPRRSLWRFLGLDLALSA' A
#
# COMPACT_ATOMS: atom_id res chain seq x y z
N MET A 1 2.47 -11.78 15.31
CA MET A 1 1.98 -10.44 14.89
C MET A 1 0.77 -10.66 13.98
N THR A 2 -0.41 -10.15 14.34
CA THR A 2 -1.62 -10.35 13.53
C THR A 2 -1.67 -9.37 12.35
N LEU A 3 -2.56 -9.60 11.37
CA LEU A 3 -2.79 -8.65 10.27
C LEU A 3 -3.33 -7.30 10.76
N SER A 4 -4.18 -7.33 11.80
CA SER A 4 -4.71 -6.13 12.45
C SER A 4 -3.60 -5.32 13.10
N ASP A 5 -2.67 -5.97 13.81
CA ASP A 5 -1.50 -5.29 14.39
C ASP A 5 -0.62 -4.67 13.31
N GLN A 6 -0.39 -5.37 12.19
CA GLN A 6 0.37 -4.83 11.06
C GLN A 6 -0.29 -3.59 10.48
N TYR A 7 -1.62 -3.63 10.28
CA TYR A 7 -2.35 -2.49 9.73
C TYR A 7 -2.31 -1.27 10.63
N GLN A 8 -2.49 -1.45 11.96
CA GLN A 8 -2.52 -0.33 12.89
C GLN A 8 -1.16 0.36 13.02
N ASN A 9 -0.08 -0.43 13.03
CA ASN A 9 1.29 0.08 13.17
C ASN A 9 1.90 0.57 11.85
N MET A 10 1.27 0.28 10.71
CA MET A 10 1.73 0.77 9.40
C MET A 10 1.45 2.28 9.22
N PRO A 11 2.38 3.04 8.61
CA PRO A 11 2.14 4.44 8.24
C PRO A 11 0.86 4.62 7.42
N LYS A 12 0.13 5.72 7.65
CA LYS A 12 -1.11 6.01 6.91
C LYS A 12 -0.86 6.16 5.40
N LEU A 13 0.29 6.71 5.03
CA LEU A 13 0.73 6.95 3.66
C LEU A 13 2.14 6.37 3.49
N LEU A 14 2.28 5.41 2.58
CA LEU A 14 3.55 4.77 2.27
C LEU A 14 4.17 5.38 1.02
N LYS A 15 5.49 5.50 0.99
CA LYS A 15 6.28 5.72 -0.21
C LYS A 15 6.19 4.49 -1.12
N VAL A 16 6.47 4.70 -2.40
CA VAL A 16 6.56 3.61 -3.39
C VAL A 16 7.61 2.58 -2.97
N SER A 17 8.74 3.01 -2.41
CA SER A 17 9.80 2.14 -1.89
C SER A 17 9.29 1.25 -0.75
N GLU A 18 8.57 1.80 0.21
CA GLU A 18 8.04 1.06 1.35
C GLU A 18 6.99 0.02 0.92
N VAL A 19 6.20 0.34 -0.11
CA VAL A 19 5.27 -0.64 -0.71
C VAL A 19 6.02 -1.75 -1.45
N ALA A 20 7.09 -1.40 -2.16
CA ALA A 20 7.95 -2.37 -2.82
C ALA A 20 8.58 -3.34 -1.80
N ASP A 21 9.14 -2.81 -0.72
CA ASP A 21 9.72 -3.60 0.38
C ASP A 21 8.65 -4.50 1.02
N PHE A 22 7.46 -3.95 1.32
CA PHE A 22 6.37 -4.70 1.93
C PHE A 22 5.86 -5.84 1.05
N THR A 23 5.78 -5.62 -0.26
CA THR A 23 5.26 -6.62 -1.22
C THR A 23 6.33 -7.54 -1.78
N GLY A 24 7.61 -7.32 -1.45
CA GLY A 24 8.73 -8.07 -2.01
C GLY A 24 8.89 -7.85 -3.53
N THR A 25 8.53 -6.67 -4.03
CA THR A 25 8.60 -6.34 -5.46
C THR A 25 9.48 -5.13 -5.73
N HIS A 26 9.79 -4.86 -6.99
CA HIS A 26 10.54 -3.66 -7.37
C HIS A 26 9.64 -2.42 -7.45
N GLU A 27 10.16 -1.23 -7.11
CA GLU A 27 9.41 0.04 -7.21
C GLU A 27 8.77 0.27 -8.59
N ARG A 28 9.45 -0.16 -9.66
CA ARG A 28 8.94 -0.09 -11.03
C ARG A 28 7.60 -0.82 -11.18
N THR A 29 7.46 -1.98 -10.54
CA THR A 29 6.23 -2.77 -10.55
C THR A 29 5.12 -2.05 -9.78
N VAL A 30 5.44 -1.47 -8.62
CA VAL A 30 4.49 -0.65 -7.85
C VAL A 30 4.01 0.55 -8.65
N ARG A 31 4.93 1.31 -9.28
CA ARG A 31 4.58 2.45 -10.15
C ARG A 31 3.73 2.02 -11.34
N ARG A 32 3.99 0.82 -11.89
CA ARG A 32 3.14 0.25 -12.94
C ARG A 32 1.74 -0.05 -12.41
N TRP A 33 1.57 -0.67 -11.25
CA TRP A 33 0.25 -0.91 -10.67
C TRP A 33 -0.53 0.40 -10.43
N ILE A 34 0.16 1.45 -9.99
CA ILE A 34 -0.45 2.77 -9.81
C ILE A 34 -0.89 3.35 -11.16
N ARG A 35 0.00 3.31 -12.17
CA ARG A 35 -0.30 3.79 -13.52
C ARG A 35 -1.46 3.04 -14.16
N ASP A 36 -1.51 1.73 -13.97
CA ASP A 36 -2.55 0.84 -14.50
C ASP A 36 -3.87 0.96 -13.70
N GLY A 37 -3.93 1.83 -12.68
CA GLY A 37 -5.12 2.05 -11.84
C GLY A 37 -5.43 0.91 -10.85
N ARG A 38 -4.55 -0.10 -10.77
CA ARG A 38 -4.74 -1.28 -9.90
C ARG A 38 -4.46 -0.97 -8.44
N LEU A 39 -3.49 -0.08 -8.17
CA LEU A 39 -3.14 0.36 -6.83
C LEU A 39 -3.42 1.86 -6.68
N GLY A 40 -4.36 2.21 -5.80
CA GLY A 40 -4.70 3.60 -5.52
C GLY A 40 -3.55 4.34 -4.85
N ALA A 41 -3.18 5.50 -5.38
CA ALA A 41 -2.17 6.40 -4.83
C ALA A 41 -2.67 7.85 -4.88
N VAL A 42 -2.03 8.70 -4.07
CA VAL A 42 -2.29 10.14 -4.00
C VAL A 42 -1.01 10.90 -4.26
N GLU A 43 -1.13 12.09 -4.86
CA GLU A 43 -0.03 13.03 -4.95
C GLU A 43 0.28 13.64 -3.57
N HIS A 44 1.56 13.83 -3.29
CA HIS A 44 2.05 14.47 -2.08
C HIS A 44 3.25 15.34 -2.48
N PRO A 45 3.54 16.45 -1.77
CA PRO A 45 4.65 17.36 -2.14
C PRO A 45 6.01 16.67 -2.33
N SER A 46 6.23 15.53 -1.67
CA SER A 46 7.43 14.69 -1.78
C SER A 46 7.23 13.41 -2.60
N GLY A 47 6.38 13.46 -3.61
CA GLY A 47 6.11 12.38 -4.57
C GLY A 47 4.94 11.47 -4.19
N LEU A 48 4.62 10.50 -5.05
CA LEU A 48 3.48 9.59 -4.87
C LEU A 48 3.47 8.89 -3.51
N ARG A 49 2.27 8.77 -2.93
CA ARG A 49 2.02 8.02 -1.70
C ARG A 49 0.86 7.04 -1.87
N VAL A 50 1.01 5.86 -1.29
CA VAL A 50 -0.01 4.81 -1.28
C VAL A 50 -0.65 4.79 0.11
N PRO A 51 -1.96 5.06 0.23
CA PRO A 51 -2.66 4.90 1.50
C PRO A 51 -2.63 3.45 1.98
N ARG A 52 -2.39 3.20 3.27
CA ARG A 52 -2.35 1.83 3.83
C ARG A 52 -3.62 1.02 3.53
N ARG A 53 -4.78 1.70 3.52
CA ARG A 53 -6.07 1.08 3.16
C ARG A 53 -6.13 0.67 1.69
N SER A 54 -5.60 1.49 0.79
CA SER A 54 -5.52 1.14 -0.63
C SER A 54 -4.62 -0.07 -0.87
N LEU A 55 -3.51 -0.17 -0.13
CA LEU A 55 -2.64 -1.34 -0.16
C LEU A 55 -3.35 -2.59 0.38
N TRP A 56 -4.04 -2.49 1.52
CA TRP A 56 -4.80 -3.62 2.08
C TRP A 56 -5.87 -4.13 1.12
N ARG A 57 -6.62 -3.22 0.51
CA ARG A 57 -7.63 -3.56 -0.50
C ARG A 57 -7.01 -4.23 -1.71
N PHE A 58 -5.89 -3.71 -2.21
CA PHE A 58 -5.17 -4.27 -3.35
C PHE A 58 -4.69 -5.71 -3.08
N LEU A 59 -4.28 -5.99 -1.85
CA LEU A 59 -3.85 -7.32 -1.41
C LEU A 59 -5.01 -8.25 -1.03
N GLY A 60 -6.27 -7.78 -1.10
CA GLY A 60 -7.45 -8.55 -0.71
C GLY A 60 -7.61 -8.76 0.81
N LEU A 61 -6.94 -7.94 1.62
CA LEU A 61 -6.91 -8.06 3.09
C LEU A 61 -8.04 -7.30 3.81
N ASP A 62 -8.92 -6.63 3.08
CA ASP A 62 -10.02 -5.84 3.66
C ASP A 62 -11.02 -6.69 4.48
N LEU A 63 -11.19 -7.96 4.12
CA LEU A 63 -12.04 -8.91 4.87
C LEU A 63 -11.52 -9.14 6.29
N ALA A 64 -10.20 -9.09 6.49
CA ALA A 64 -9.57 -9.29 7.79
C ALA A 64 -9.69 -8.07 8.73
N LEU A 65 -10.15 -6.92 8.22
CA LEU A 65 -10.34 -5.68 8.99
C LEU A 65 -11.81 -5.42 9.37
N SER A 66 -12.74 -6.25 8.90
CA SER A 66 -14.20 -6.08 9.09
C SER A 66 -14.81 -7.06 10.10
N ALA A 67 -13.98 -7.83 10.81
CA ALA A 67 -14.38 -8.85 11.80
C ALA A 67 -14.02 -8.42 13.23
#